data_AF-X1DKP1-F1
#
_entry.id   AF-X1DKP1-F1
#
_cell.length_a   1.000
_cell.length_b   1.000
_cell.length_c   1.000
_cell.angle_alpha   90.00
_cell.angle_beta   90.00
_cell.angle_gamma   90.00
#
_symmetry.space_group_name_H-M   'P 1'
#
loop_
_entity.id
_entity.type
_entity.pdbx_description
1 polymer ?
#
loop_
_entity_poly.entity_id
_entity_poly.type
_entity_poly.pdbx_seq_one_letter_code
_entity_poly.pdbx_strand_id
1 'polypeptide(L)'
;HCDYCIREKKGCINDDDIQELYPLLENAKFFLIGTPVFQGTLSGQLKTVFDRSRALVAKNPEVFKNKIGAALAVGGDRSGGQEIAIRSILDFYQQNHIISVSGGAFGANLGGSLWSNDLGMKGIQKDEEGLRSIRKVIKRMNEFKE
;
A
#
# COMPACT_ATOMS: atom_id res chain seq x y z
N HIS A 1 5.43 18.95 -14.28
CA HIS A 1 4.22 18.24 -14.77
C HIS A 1 4.15 18.43 -16.28
N CYS A 2 3.89 17.40 -17.09
CA CYS A 2 3.84 17.51 -18.56
C CYS A 2 2.45 17.23 -19.18
N ASP A 3 1.50 16.75 -18.37
CA ASP A 3 0.10 16.46 -18.73
C ASP A 3 -0.14 15.46 -19.88
N TYR A 4 0.89 14.77 -20.36
CA TYR A 4 0.77 13.83 -21.48
C TYR A 4 -0.27 12.73 -21.22
N CYS A 5 -0.22 12.09 -20.05
CA CYS A 5 -1.15 11.00 -19.71
C CYS A 5 -2.62 11.44 -19.68
N ILE A 6 -2.88 12.71 -19.33
CA ILE A 6 -4.23 13.30 -19.28
C ILE A 6 -4.72 13.62 -20.70
N ARG A 7 -3.88 14.26 -21.53
CA ARG A 7 -4.24 14.65 -22.89
C ARG A 7 -4.43 13.44 -23.80
N GLU A 8 -3.48 12.50 -23.75
CA GLU A 8 -3.45 11.37 -24.69
C GLU A 8 -4.18 10.14 -24.19
N LYS A 9 -4.36 9.98 -22.87
CA LYS A 9 -4.94 8.77 -22.24
C LYS A 9 -4.26 7.46 -22.65
N LYS A 10 -2.96 7.51 -22.96
CA LYS A 10 -2.14 6.36 -23.40
C LYS A 10 -1.16 5.86 -22.33
N GLY A 11 -1.20 6.40 -21.12
CA GLY A 11 -0.22 6.13 -20.06
C GLY A 11 0.89 7.20 -20.01
N CYS A 12 2.02 6.87 -19.38
CA CYS A 12 3.14 7.79 -19.23
C CYS A 12 3.98 7.84 -20.52
N ILE A 13 4.52 9.02 -20.88
CA ILE A 13 5.47 9.16 -21.98
C ILE A 13 6.93 8.89 -21.56
N ASN A 14 7.24 9.05 -20.27
CA ASN A 14 8.58 8.79 -19.75
C ASN A 14 8.78 7.29 -19.63
N ASP A 15 9.90 6.77 -20.12
CA ASP A 15 10.28 5.37 -20.05
C ASP A 15 11.29 5.15 -18.91
N ASP A 16 10.90 4.44 -17.85
CA ASP A 16 11.72 4.12 -16.68
C ASP A 16 11.27 2.82 -16.01
N ASP A 17 11.80 2.51 -14.82
CA ASP A 17 11.55 1.22 -14.16
C ASP A 17 10.08 0.99 -13.77
N ILE A 18 9.22 2.01 -13.76
CA ILE A 18 7.81 1.83 -13.39
C ILE A 18 7.00 1.10 -14.46
N GLN A 19 7.49 1.09 -15.71
CA GLN A 19 6.85 0.44 -16.84
C GLN A 19 6.62 -1.04 -16.57
N GLU A 20 7.59 -1.71 -15.94
CA GLU A 20 7.50 -3.13 -15.58
C GLU A 20 6.46 -3.37 -14.47
N LEU A 21 6.26 -2.38 -13.59
CA LEU A 21 5.31 -2.47 -12.48
C LEU A 21 3.87 -2.22 -12.91
N TYR A 22 3.64 -1.44 -13.96
CA TYR A 22 2.30 -1.09 -14.45
C TYR A 22 1.41 -2.32 -14.73
N PRO A 23 1.82 -3.33 -15.52
CA PRO A 23 1.01 -4.52 -15.73
C PRO A 23 0.71 -5.29 -14.43
N LEU A 24 1.63 -5.30 -13.47
CA LEU A 24 1.41 -5.99 -12.19
C LEU A 24 0.33 -5.28 -11.36
N LEU A 25 0.36 -3.95 -11.34
CA LEU A 25 -0.66 -3.12 -10.69
C LEU A 25 -2.04 -3.27 -11.38
N GLU A 26 -2.07 -3.24 -12.71
CA GLU A 26 -3.32 -3.41 -13.47
C GLU A 26 -3.95 -4.80 -13.24
N ASN A 27 -3.14 -5.87 -13.22
CA ASN A 27 -3.63 -7.24 -13.15
C ASN A 27 -3.93 -7.75 -11.72
N ALA A 28 -3.36 -7.12 -10.69
CA ALA A 28 -3.54 -7.57 -9.31
C ALA A 28 -5.01 -7.45 -8.84
N LYS A 29 -5.59 -8.53 -8.28
CA LYS A 29 -6.88 -8.49 -7.56
C LYS A 29 -6.73 -8.00 -6.11
N PHE A 30 -5.57 -8.27 -5.52
CA PHE A 30 -5.27 -8.00 -4.12
C PHE A 30 -4.04 -7.10 -3.99
N PHE A 31 -4.14 -6.09 -3.13
CA PHE A 31 -3.11 -5.12 -2.82
C PHE A 31 -2.78 -5.22 -1.34
N LEU A 32 -1.66 -5.88 -1.01
CA LEU A 32 -1.10 -5.84 0.34
C LEU A 32 0.14 -4.96 0.30
N ILE A 33 -0.06 -3.65 0.52
CA ILE A 33 1.03 -2.68 0.45
C ILE A 33 1.62 -2.46 1.83
N GLY A 34 2.95 -2.59 1.91
CA GLY A 34 3.73 -2.30 3.11
C GLY A 34 4.74 -1.19 2.86
N THR A 35 5.05 -0.40 3.89
CA THR A 35 6.13 0.59 3.84
C THR A 35 6.93 0.62 5.14
N PRO A 36 8.26 0.80 5.10
CA PRO A 36 8.96 1.33 6.26
C PRO A 36 8.49 2.76 6.54
N VAL A 37 8.52 3.15 7.81
CA VAL A 37 8.24 4.51 8.26
C VAL A 37 9.51 5.32 8.19
N PHE A 38 9.47 6.44 7.46
CA PHE A 38 10.51 7.46 7.46
C PHE A 38 9.88 8.81 7.73
N GLN A 39 10.44 9.56 8.69
CA GLN A 39 9.93 10.88 9.10
C GLN A 39 8.41 10.88 9.38
N GLY A 40 7.93 9.86 10.10
CA GLY A 40 6.54 9.75 10.52
C GLY A 40 5.54 9.29 9.45
N THR A 41 5.99 8.89 8.25
CA THR A 41 5.08 8.48 7.16
C THR A 41 5.70 7.45 6.22
N LEU A 42 5.00 7.14 5.12
CA LEU A 42 5.45 6.21 4.10
C LEU A 42 6.78 6.62 3.46
N SER A 43 7.46 5.65 2.87
CA SER A 43 8.72 5.84 2.15
C SER A 43 8.53 6.67 0.87
N GLY A 44 9.58 7.41 0.48
CA GLY A 44 9.62 8.13 -0.79
C GLY A 44 9.49 7.20 -2.00
N GLN A 45 10.02 5.97 -1.89
CA GLN A 45 9.90 4.95 -2.92
C GLN A 45 8.44 4.56 -3.17
N LEU A 46 7.69 4.23 -2.10
CA LEU A 46 6.27 3.90 -2.24
C LEU A 46 5.46 5.10 -2.75
N LYS A 47 5.76 6.31 -2.25
CA LYS A 47 5.09 7.53 -2.71
C LYS A 47 5.34 7.77 -4.20
N THR A 48 6.54 7.50 -4.69
CA THR A 48 6.88 7.60 -6.11
C THR A 48 6.02 6.64 -6.93
N VAL A 49 5.83 5.39 -6.49
CA VAL A 49 4.91 4.45 -7.17
C VAL A 49 3.48 4.97 -7.21
N PHE A 50 2.97 5.51 -6.10
CA PHE A 50 1.63 6.10 -6.04
C PHE A 50 1.48 7.30 -6.99
N ASP A 51 2.44 8.21 -7.00
CA ASP A 51 2.41 9.38 -7.88
C ASP A 51 2.46 9.00 -9.35
N ARG A 52 3.22 7.96 -9.68
CA ARG A 52 3.35 7.43 -11.04
C ARG A 52 2.15 6.61 -11.48
N SER A 53 1.32 6.11 -10.55
CA SER A 53 0.05 5.46 -10.85
C SER A 53 -0.97 6.42 -11.48
N ARG A 54 -0.77 7.74 -11.37
CA ARG A 54 -1.59 8.76 -12.06
C ARG A 54 -1.69 8.49 -13.57
N ALA A 55 -0.63 7.96 -14.20
CA ALA A 55 -0.66 7.64 -15.62
C ALA A 55 -1.61 6.48 -15.96
N LEU A 56 -1.72 5.48 -15.09
CA LEU A 56 -2.67 4.38 -15.22
C LEU A 56 -4.10 4.88 -15.08
N VAL A 57 -4.36 5.68 -14.04
CA VAL A 57 -5.69 6.26 -13.77
C VAL A 57 -6.13 7.19 -14.91
N ALA A 58 -5.21 7.98 -15.47
CA ALA A 58 -5.51 8.85 -16.60
C ALA A 58 -5.88 8.06 -17.88
N LYS A 59 -5.24 6.91 -18.10
CA LYS A 59 -5.55 5.98 -19.21
C LYS A 59 -6.87 5.24 -18.97
N ASN A 60 -7.08 4.74 -17.76
CA ASN A 60 -8.30 4.04 -17.34
C ASN A 60 -8.64 4.42 -15.88
N PRO A 61 -9.65 5.28 -15.65
CA PRO A 61 -10.04 5.71 -14.30
C PRO A 61 -10.48 4.56 -13.38
N GLU A 62 -10.97 3.47 -13.96
CA GLU A 62 -11.50 2.32 -13.23
C GLU A 62 -10.43 1.22 -13.04
N VAL A 63 -9.17 1.49 -13.40
CA VAL A 63 -8.07 0.49 -13.41
C VAL A 63 -7.90 -0.22 -12.07
N PHE A 64 -8.23 0.45 -10.97
CA PHE A 64 -8.12 -0.08 -9.61
C PHE A 64 -9.44 -0.46 -8.95
N LYS A 65 -10.57 -0.24 -9.64
CA LYS A 65 -11.91 -0.41 -9.05
C LYS A 65 -12.17 -1.84 -8.60
N ASN A 66 -12.81 -1.97 -7.44
CA ASN A 66 -13.23 -3.22 -6.82
C ASN A 66 -12.08 -4.19 -6.45
N LYS A 67 -10.83 -3.76 -6.57
CA LYS A 67 -9.69 -4.52 -6.04
C LYS A 67 -9.70 -4.46 -4.52
N ILE A 68 -9.09 -5.44 -3.86
CA ILE A 68 -9.10 -5.56 -2.40
C ILE A 68 -7.75 -5.09 -1.84
N GLY A 69 -7.75 -4.08 -1.00
CA GLY A 69 -6.54 -3.45 -0.47
C GLY A 69 -6.41 -3.58 1.04
N ALA A 70 -5.22 -3.93 1.53
CA ALA A 70 -4.84 -3.80 2.93
C ALA A 70 -3.45 -3.16 3.05
N ALA A 71 -3.17 -2.56 4.21
CA ALA A 71 -1.97 -1.77 4.45
C ALA A 71 -1.16 -2.31 5.63
N LEU A 72 0.17 -2.23 5.51
CA LEU A 72 1.14 -2.54 6.55
C LEU A 72 2.13 -1.39 6.70
N ALA A 73 2.65 -1.17 7.90
CA ALA A 73 3.77 -0.25 8.11
C ALA A 73 4.76 -0.78 9.15
N VAL A 74 6.05 -0.54 8.92
CA VAL A 74 7.14 -0.98 9.79
C VAL A 74 7.85 0.25 10.35
N GLY A 75 7.83 0.44 11.66
CA GLY A 75 8.60 1.51 12.33
C GLY A 75 9.78 0.97 13.12
N GLY A 76 10.83 1.79 13.23
CA GLY A 76 11.92 1.58 14.19
C GLY A 76 11.41 1.65 15.63
N ASP A 77 10.64 2.70 15.93
CA ASP A 77 9.87 2.82 17.17
C ASP A 77 8.53 2.09 17.09
N ARG A 78 7.99 1.69 18.25
CA ARG A 78 6.68 1.03 18.34
C ARG A 78 5.51 1.90 17.85
N SER A 79 5.63 3.22 18.05
CA SER A 79 4.61 4.21 17.73
C SER A 79 5.23 5.44 17.05
N GLY A 80 6.05 5.20 16.02
CA GLY A 80 6.86 6.23 15.33
C GLY A 80 6.26 6.77 14.02
N GLY A 81 5.01 6.43 13.69
CA GLY A 81 4.33 6.90 12.47
C GLY A 81 3.64 5.82 11.65
N GLN A 82 3.59 4.57 12.11
CA GLN A 82 2.95 3.45 11.41
C GLN A 82 1.50 3.75 11.07
N GLU A 83 0.73 4.33 12.00
CA GLU A 83 -0.66 4.67 11.76
C GLU A 83 -0.84 5.70 10.64
N ILE A 84 0.04 6.70 10.59
CA ILE A 84 -0.01 7.75 9.57
C ILE A 84 0.37 7.14 8.21
N ALA A 85 1.45 6.35 8.15
CA ALA A 85 1.86 5.65 6.94
C ALA A 85 0.77 4.71 6.40
N ILE A 86 0.11 3.95 7.30
CA ILE A 86 -1.04 3.11 6.95
C ILE A 86 -2.17 3.97 6.37
N ARG A 87 -2.57 5.06 7.04
CA ARG A 87 -3.63 5.95 6.56
C ARG A 87 -3.32 6.52 5.18
N SER A 88 -2.08 6.93 4.92
CA SER A 88 -1.68 7.41 3.59
C SER A 88 -1.78 6.36 2.49
N ILE A 89 -1.56 5.07 2.80
CA ILE A 89 -1.85 3.97 1.87
C ILE A 89 -3.36 3.81 1.66
N LEU A 90 -4.16 3.90 2.73
CA LEU A 90 -5.62 3.82 2.64
C LEU A 90 -6.21 5.00 1.84
N ASP A 91 -5.62 6.19 1.92
CA ASP A 91 -6.01 7.34 1.11
C ASP A 91 -5.80 7.06 -0.39
N PHE A 92 -4.68 6.43 -0.75
CA PHE A 92 -4.45 5.97 -2.12
C PHE A 92 -5.53 4.96 -2.56
N TYR A 93 -5.91 4.02 -1.69
CA TYR A 93 -6.99 3.06 -1.99
C TYR A 93 -8.33 3.76 -2.21
N GLN A 94 -8.70 4.68 -1.32
CA GLN A 94 -9.96 5.42 -1.38
C GLN A 94 -10.06 6.26 -2.65
N GLN A 95 -8.98 6.95 -3.04
CA GLN A 95 -8.94 7.74 -4.27
C GLN A 95 -9.12 6.89 -5.54
N ASN A 96 -8.76 5.61 -5.48
CA ASN A 96 -8.70 4.71 -6.63
C ASN A 96 -9.78 3.62 -6.61
N HIS A 97 -10.82 3.76 -5.79
CA HIS A 97 -11.93 2.80 -5.67
C HIS A 97 -11.49 1.37 -5.30
N ILE A 98 -10.37 1.23 -4.57
CA ILE A 98 -9.92 -0.02 -3.98
C ILE A 98 -10.71 -0.24 -2.68
N ILE A 99 -11.33 -1.40 -2.54
CA ILE A 99 -12.06 -1.82 -1.34
C ILE A 99 -11.04 -2.09 -0.24
N SER A 100 -10.95 -1.14 0.70
CA SER A 100 -10.02 -1.22 1.81
C SER A 100 -10.52 -2.19 2.88
N VAL A 101 -9.65 -3.08 3.33
CA VAL A 101 -9.88 -4.04 4.41
C VAL A 101 -8.76 -3.99 5.43
N SER A 102 -9.07 -4.33 6.67
CA SER A 102 -8.12 -4.44 7.77
C SER A 102 -8.33 -5.75 8.53
N GLY A 103 -7.59 -5.98 9.61
CA GLY A 103 -7.82 -7.14 10.48
C GLY A 103 -8.94 -6.93 11.51
N GLY A 104 -9.71 -5.84 11.41
CA GLY A 104 -10.83 -5.53 12.30
C GLY A 104 -10.40 -5.04 13.70
N ALA A 105 -11.39 -4.85 14.57
CA ALA A 105 -11.18 -4.36 15.93
C ALA A 105 -10.15 -5.20 16.70
N PHE A 106 -9.43 -4.54 17.62
CA PHE A 106 -8.42 -5.12 18.52
C PHE A 106 -7.18 -5.67 17.80
N GLY A 107 -6.22 -4.79 17.49
CA GLY A 107 -4.86 -5.18 17.12
C GLY A 107 -4.57 -5.26 15.62
N ALA A 108 -5.49 -4.83 14.75
CA ALA A 108 -5.24 -4.67 13.30
C ALA A 108 -6.24 -3.69 12.66
N ASN A 109 -6.61 -2.63 13.40
CA ASN A 109 -7.81 -1.83 13.14
C ASN A 109 -7.80 -1.15 11.77
N LEU A 110 -6.67 -0.55 11.39
CA LEU A 110 -6.47 0.13 10.10
C LEU A 110 -5.56 -0.67 9.15
N GLY A 111 -4.86 -1.68 9.67
CA GLY A 111 -3.82 -2.41 8.97
C GLY A 111 -2.89 -3.11 9.96
N GLY A 112 -1.77 -3.61 9.47
CA GLY A 112 -0.73 -4.21 10.31
C GLY A 112 0.35 -3.20 10.69
N SER A 113 0.50 -2.92 11.99
CA SER A 113 1.58 -2.09 12.51
C SER A 113 2.68 -3.00 13.04
N LEU A 114 3.87 -2.87 12.49
CA LEU A 114 5.03 -3.67 12.84
C LEU A 114 6.11 -2.81 13.50
N TRP A 115 6.87 -3.45 14.37
CA TRP A 115 7.97 -2.87 15.12
C TRP A 115 9.27 -3.63 14.84
N SER A 116 10.18 -3.00 14.10
CA SER A 116 11.50 -3.57 13.83
C SER A 116 12.47 -3.37 15.00
N ASN A 117 12.18 -2.45 15.92
CA ASN A 117 13.07 -2.09 17.02
C ASN A 117 14.51 -1.82 16.57
N ASP A 118 14.66 -1.24 15.36
CA ASP A 118 15.93 -1.01 14.67
C ASP A 118 16.83 -2.25 14.47
N LEU A 119 16.25 -3.45 14.59
CA LEU A 119 16.90 -4.74 14.35
C LEU A 119 16.52 -5.35 12.99
N GLY A 120 15.83 -4.58 12.15
CA GLY A 120 15.33 -5.02 10.85
C GLY A 120 14.50 -6.31 10.98
N MET A 121 14.79 -7.29 10.13
CA MET A 121 14.08 -8.58 10.12
C MET A 121 14.07 -9.29 11.48
N LYS A 122 15.18 -9.22 12.25
CA LYS A 122 15.27 -9.89 13.56
C LYS A 122 14.32 -9.29 14.59
N GLY A 123 14.07 -7.99 14.53
CA GLY A 123 13.09 -7.35 15.41
C GLY A 123 11.67 -7.72 15.03
N ILE A 124 11.37 -7.73 13.73
CA ILE A 124 10.06 -8.17 13.22
C ILE A 124 9.73 -9.61 13.62
N GLN A 125 10.71 -10.52 13.57
CA GLN A 125 10.54 -11.90 14.01
C GLN A 125 10.17 -12.01 15.50
N LYS A 126 10.53 -11.02 16.31
CA LYS A 126 10.21 -10.95 17.74
C LYS A 126 8.95 -10.14 18.04
N ASP A 127 8.38 -9.44 17.06
CA ASP A 127 7.17 -8.64 17.22
C ASP A 127 5.92 -9.52 17.09
N GLU A 128 5.61 -10.26 18.16
CA GLU A 128 4.45 -11.17 18.19
C GLU A 128 3.13 -10.46 17.86
N GLU A 129 2.98 -9.23 18.34
CA GLU A 129 1.80 -8.39 18.10
C GLU A 129 1.71 -7.91 16.66
N GLY A 130 2.81 -7.44 16.07
CA GLY A 130 2.86 -7.08 14.65
C GLY A 130 2.59 -8.27 13.75
N LEU A 131 3.18 -9.43 14.04
CA LEU A 131 2.91 -10.68 13.31
C LEU A 131 1.45 -11.14 13.49
N ARG A 132 0.87 -10.98 14.68
CA ARG A 132 -0.58 -11.22 14.91
C ARG A 132 -1.43 -10.31 14.04
N SER A 133 -1.09 -9.02 13.93
CA SER A 133 -1.82 -8.05 13.12
C SER A 133 -1.84 -8.43 11.63
N ILE A 134 -0.70 -8.87 11.08
CA ILE A 134 -0.60 -9.37 9.70
C ILE A 134 -1.51 -10.57 9.47
N ARG A 135 -1.50 -11.56 10.38
CA ARG A 135 -2.35 -12.75 10.26
C ARG A 135 -3.83 -12.37 10.19
N LYS A 136 -4.28 -11.40 11.00
CA LYS A 136 -5.67 -10.90 10.95
C LYS A 136 -5.99 -10.24 9.62
N VAL A 137 -5.10 -9.40 9.10
CA VAL A 137 -5.24 -8.75 7.78
C VAL A 137 -5.34 -9.78 6.67
N ILE A 138 -4.41 -10.74 6.61
CA ILE A 138 -4.39 -11.80 5.59
C ILE A 138 -5.66 -12.65 5.67
N LYS A 139 -6.11 -13.01 6.88
CA LYS A 139 -7.35 -13.76 7.08
C LYS A 139 -8.54 -13.02 6.47
N ARG A 140 -8.67 -11.71 6.74
CA ARG A 140 -9.74 -10.89 6.15
C ARG A 140 -9.63 -10.80 4.63
N MET A 141 -8.45 -10.57 4.08
CA MET A 141 -8.27 -10.54 2.62
C MET A 141 -8.66 -11.87 1.97
N ASN A 142 -8.38 -13.00 2.62
CA ASN A 142 -8.70 -14.32 2.12
C ASN A 142 -10.20 -14.58 1.94
N GLU A 143 -11.07 -13.86 2.67
CA GLU A 143 -12.54 -13.97 2.53
C GLU A 143 -13.06 -13.45 1.19
N PHE A 144 -12.22 -12.73 0.42
CA PHE A 144 -12.55 -12.22 -0.92
C PHE A 144 -11.93 -13.07 -2.05
N LYS A 145 -11.26 -14.18 -1.71
CA LYS A 145 -10.92 -15.19 -2.71
C LYS A 145 -12.20 -15.95 -3.03
N GLU A 146 -12.53 -15.98 -4.32
CA GLU A 146 -13.58 -16.87 -4.85
C GLU A 146 -13.08 -18.31 -4.84
#